data_AF-A0A2N1P4N3-F1
#
_entry.id   AF-A0A2N1P4N3-F1
#
_cell.length_a   1.000
_cell.length_b   1.000
_cell.length_c   1.000
_cell.angle_alpha   90.00
_cell.angle_beta   90.00
_cell.angle_gamma   90.00
#
_symmetry.space_group_name_H-M   'P 1'
#
loop_
_entity.id
_entity.type
_entity.pdbx_description
1 polymer ?
#
loop_
_entity_poly.entity_id
_entity_poly.type
_entity_poly.pdbx_seq_one_letter_code
_entity_poly.pdbx_strand_id
1 'polypeptide(L)'
;MKWLFCLLPLVMLFIGCGEDDKVMNPTPTGQIWPLTVGNEWIYEDRELDSAGNPIRVDTTVILVDKDTLIGNERWYIITTNGVRYQEIGLIGNRGDGLWQGGPSGTLVFRYPVTISDTLVFGENTATIESIHDTVTVPAGTFVCINYKWTGGDDSERPYQFHYMSPSVGFIKAEEFHETGSGYIYPYYRTVLISYQLH
;
A
#
# COMPACT_ATOMS: atom_id res chain seq x y z
N MET A 1 18.43 62.30 -25.74
CA MET A 1 18.16 61.60 -24.46
C MET A 1 16.76 61.00 -24.56
N LYS A 2 16.62 59.78 -25.10
CA LYS A 2 16.59 58.49 -24.36
C LYS A 2 15.62 58.49 -23.17
N TRP A 3 14.32 58.26 -23.41
CA TRP A 3 13.43 57.58 -22.46
C TRP A 3 12.47 56.69 -23.26
N LEU A 4 12.84 55.41 -23.33
CA LEU A 4 12.09 54.29 -23.87
C LEU A 4 11.22 53.78 -22.71
N PHE A 5 9.91 54.08 -22.73
CA PHE A 5 8.95 53.46 -21.80
C PHE A 5 8.18 52.39 -22.57
N CYS A 6 8.72 51.17 -22.55
CA CYS A 6 8.07 49.97 -23.08
C CYS A 6 7.24 49.39 -21.93
N LEU A 7 5.93 49.65 -21.94
CA LEU A 7 4.99 49.18 -20.93
C LEU A 7 4.17 48.04 -21.55
N LEU A 8 4.72 46.83 -21.47
CA LEU A 8 4.06 45.58 -21.86
C LEU A 8 3.40 44.98 -20.60
N PRO A 9 2.06 44.95 -20.49
CA PRO A 9 1.43 44.16 -19.45
C PRO A 9 1.46 42.70 -19.90
N LEU A 10 2.45 41.96 -19.41
CA LEU A 10 2.49 40.51 -19.47
C LEU A 10 1.44 39.97 -18.49
N VAL A 11 0.20 39.87 -18.96
CA VAL A 11 -0.90 39.21 -18.24
C VAL A 11 -0.64 37.71 -18.29
N MET A 12 0.07 37.18 -17.28
CA MET A 12 0.11 35.74 -17.03
C MET A 12 -1.24 35.33 -16.43
N LEU A 13 -2.14 34.84 -17.28
CA LEU A 13 -3.29 34.06 -16.83
C LEU A 13 -2.75 32.72 -16.33
N PHE A 14 -2.49 32.63 -15.03
CA PHE A 14 -2.40 31.34 -14.35
C PHE A 14 -3.81 30.75 -14.36
N ILE A 15 -4.07 29.92 -15.37
CA ILE A 15 -5.18 28.96 -15.38
C ILE A 15 -4.89 28.01 -14.22
N GLY A 16 -5.44 28.33 -13.04
CA GLY A 16 -5.50 27.42 -11.91
C GLY A 16 -6.37 26.24 -12.33
N CYS A 17 -5.71 25.16 -12.72
CA CYS A 17 -6.34 23.86 -12.86
C CYS A 17 -6.72 23.41 -11.45
N GLY A 18 -7.91 23.82 -11.00
CA GLY A 18 -8.58 23.16 -9.90
C GLY A 18 -8.99 21.80 -10.43
N GLU A 19 -8.16 20.79 -10.21
CA GLU A 19 -8.63 19.42 -10.30
C GLU A 19 -9.64 19.27 -9.17
N ASP A 20 -10.92 19.23 -9.56
CA ASP A 20 -12.00 18.77 -8.70
C ASP A 20 -11.54 17.42 -8.12
N ASP A 21 -11.20 17.40 -6.84
CA ASP A 21 -11.07 16.20 -6.02
C ASP A 21 -12.44 15.51 -5.99
N LYS A 22 -12.77 14.83 -7.09
CA LYS A 22 -13.86 13.87 -7.11
C LYS A 22 -13.43 12.79 -6.13
N VAL A 23 -13.94 12.91 -4.91
CA VAL A 23 -14.02 11.82 -3.95
C VAL A 23 -14.73 10.68 -4.68
N MET A 24 -13.94 9.81 -5.30
CA MET A 24 -14.44 8.59 -5.91
C MET A 24 -14.95 7.75 -4.75
N ASN A 25 -16.26 7.70 -4.57
CA ASN A 25 -16.87 6.61 -3.83
C ASN A 25 -16.48 5.35 -4.59
N PRO A 26 -15.61 4.48 -4.03
CA PRO A 26 -15.14 3.33 -4.77
C PRO A 26 -16.34 2.43 -5.03
N THR A 27 -16.66 2.19 -6.31
CA THR A 27 -17.55 1.09 -6.66
C THR A 27 -16.91 -0.17 -6.10
N PRO A 28 -17.58 -0.94 -5.22
CA PRO A 28 -16.98 -2.09 -4.57
C PRO A 28 -16.81 -3.21 -5.59
N THR A 29 -15.73 -3.16 -6.36
CA THR A 29 -15.36 -4.19 -7.34
C THR A 29 -14.67 -5.39 -6.68
N GLY A 30 -14.57 -5.41 -5.34
CA GLY A 30 -13.76 -6.39 -4.59
C GLY A 30 -12.25 -6.21 -4.79
N GLN A 31 -11.84 -5.23 -5.59
CA GLN A 31 -10.45 -4.95 -5.91
C GLN A 31 -9.84 -3.97 -4.91
N ILE A 32 -8.92 -4.45 -4.08
CA ILE A 32 -8.14 -3.62 -3.14
C ILE A 32 -6.73 -3.33 -3.66
N TRP A 33 -6.23 -4.15 -4.60
CA TRP A 33 -4.94 -3.95 -5.25
C TRP A 33 -5.10 -4.14 -6.77
N PRO A 34 -4.81 -3.13 -7.61
CA PRO A 34 -4.85 -3.27 -9.06
C PRO A 34 -3.71 -4.14 -9.58
N LEU A 35 -4.05 -5.34 -10.09
CA LEU A 35 -3.07 -6.34 -10.51
C LEU A 35 -2.94 -6.44 -12.04
N THR A 36 -3.13 -5.37 -12.81
CA THR A 36 -2.88 -5.44 -14.26
C THR A 36 -1.41 -5.82 -14.52
N VAL A 37 -1.16 -6.74 -15.44
CA VAL A 37 0.22 -7.09 -15.85
C VAL A 37 0.96 -5.83 -16.32
N GLY A 38 2.16 -5.62 -15.81
CA GLY A 38 2.95 -4.41 -16.01
C GLY A 38 2.79 -3.35 -14.92
N ASN A 39 1.81 -3.48 -14.01
CA ASN A 39 1.74 -2.60 -12.85
C ASN A 39 2.97 -2.78 -11.95
N GLU A 40 3.52 -1.66 -11.46
CA GLU A 40 4.73 -1.61 -10.68
C GLU A 40 4.58 -0.67 -9.47
N TRP A 41 5.21 -1.04 -8.35
CA TRP A 41 5.33 -0.22 -7.15
C TRP A 41 6.75 -0.26 -6.63
N ILE A 42 7.30 0.89 -6.28
CA ILE A 42 8.64 1.04 -5.70
C ILE A 42 8.48 1.54 -4.27
N TYR A 43 9.07 0.82 -3.34
CA TYR A 43 8.99 1.08 -1.91
C TYR A 43 10.37 1.38 -1.32
N GLU A 44 10.37 2.18 -0.27
CA GLU A 44 11.50 2.31 0.64
C GLU A 44 11.21 1.51 1.90
N ASP A 45 12.13 0.63 2.24
CA ASP A 45 12.06 -0.19 3.44
C ASP A 45 13.08 0.31 4.45
N ARG A 46 12.64 0.56 5.69
CA ARG A 46 13.49 1.05 6.78
C ARG A 46 13.36 0.13 7.97
N GLU A 47 14.50 -0.38 8.41
CA GLU A 47 14.65 -0.98 9.74
C GLU A 47 15.13 0.11 10.70
N LEU A 48 14.52 0.21 11.87
CA LEU A 48 14.68 1.29 12.83
C LEU A 48 15.18 0.74 14.18
N ASP A 49 16.07 1.47 14.83
CA ASP A 49 16.41 1.20 16.23
C ASP A 49 15.27 1.65 17.18
N SER A 50 15.43 1.36 18.48
CA SER A 50 14.44 1.74 19.50
C SER A 50 14.30 3.26 19.72
N ALA A 51 15.25 4.06 19.22
CA ALA A 51 15.14 5.52 19.20
C ALA A 51 14.49 6.05 17.91
N GLY A 52 14.12 5.16 16.98
CA GLY A 52 13.50 5.49 15.70
C GLY A 52 14.49 5.92 14.61
N ASN A 53 15.80 5.72 14.80
CA ASN A 53 16.80 6.02 13.78
C ASN A 53 16.90 4.85 12.78
N PRO A 54 17.04 5.12 11.48
CA PRO A 54 17.23 4.07 10.50
C PRO A 54 18.58 3.38 10.70
N ILE A 55 18.55 2.07 10.89
CA ILE A 55 19.74 1.20 10.91
C ILE A 55 19.98 0.53 9.55
N ARG A 56 18.92 0.35 8.77
CA ARG A 56 18.98 -0.12 7.38
C ARG A 56 17.93 0.60 6.54
N VAL A 57 18.31 0.91 5.30
CA VAL A 57 17.41 1.42 4.27
C VAL A 57 17.62 0.59 3.01
N ASP A 58 16.54 0.08 2.45
CA ASP A 58 16.53 -0.71 1.22
C ASP A 58 15.44 -0.19 0.26
N THR A 59 15.47 -0.67 -0.98
CA THR A 59 14.45 -0.37 -1.98
C THR A 59 13.87 -1.67 -2.52
N THR A 60 12.55 -1.74 -2.53
CA THR A 60 11.81 -2.91 -3.02
C THR A 60 10.95 -2.52 -4.21
N VAL A 61 11.15 -3.21 -5.33
CA VAL A 61 10.32 -3.08 -6.54
C VAL A 61 9.39 -4.27 -6.62
N ILE A 62 8.09 -4.02 -6.58
CA ILE A 62 7.05 -5.02 -6.80
C ILE A 62 6.50 -4.84 -8.22
N LEU A 63 6.51 -5.91 -9.02
CA LEU A 63 6.02 -5.91 -10.41
C LEU A 63 5.03 -7.05 -10.63
N VAL A 64 3.89 -6.76 -11.25
CA VAL A 64 3.01 -7.79 -11.82
C VAL A 64 3.60 -8.29 -13.13
N ASP A 65 4.41 -9.34 -13.08
CA ASP A 65 5.15 -9.87 -14.23
C ASP A 65 4.20 -10.53 -15.24
N LYS A 66 3.30 -11.39 -14.75
CA LYS A 66 2.44 -12.24 -15.59
C LYS A 66 1.10 -12.52 -14.93
N ASP A 67 0.17 -13.03 -15.73
CA ASP A 67 -1.02 -13.67 -15.23
C ASP A 67 -1.17 -15.11 -15.74
N THR A 68 -2.12 -15.82 -15.16
CA THR A 68 -2.51 -17.17 -15.55
C THR A 68 -3.97 -17.44 -15.20
N LEU A 69 -4.55 -18.47 -15.80
CA LEU A 69 -5.89 -18.95 -15.48
C LEU A 69 -5.80 -20.29 -14.75
N ILE A 70 -6.40 -20.39 -13.56
CA ILE A 70 -6.49 -21.63 -12.79
C ILE A 70 -7.93 -21.79 -12.34
N GLY A 71 -8.58 -22.89 -12.73
CA GLY A 71 -9.98 -23.12 -12.37
C GLY A 71 -10.93 -22.02 -12.90
N ASN A 72 -10.61 -21.42 -14.06
CA ASN A 72 -11.33 -20.29 -14.63
C ASN A 72 -11.26 -18.97 -13.83
N GLU A 73 -10.37 -18.88 -12.84
CA GLU A 73 -10.04 -17.65 -12.13
C GLU A 73 -8.70 -17.11 -12.62
N ARG A 74 -8.59 -15.78 -12.77
CA ARG A 74 -7.33 -15.11 -13.14
C ARG A 74 -6.47 -14.89 -11.90
N TRP A 75 -5.22 -15.28 -12.00
CA TRP A 75 -4.20 -15.15 -10.96
C TRP A 75 -2.99 -14.45 -11.52
N TYR A 76 -2.34 -13.67 -10.67
CA TYR A 76 -1.21 -12.82 -11.02
C TYR A 76 0.06 -13.31 -10.34
N ILE A 77 1.15 -13.27 -11.09
CA ILE A 77 2.49 -13.61 -10.64
C ILE A 77 3.21 -12.30 -10.38
N ILE A 78 3.56 -12.09 -9.12
CA ILE A 78 4.29 -10.91 -8.67
C ILE A 78 5.77 -11.27 -8.52
N THR A 79 6.65 -10.34 -8.87
CA THR A 79 8.09 -10.42 -8.61
C THR A 79 8.52 -9.27 -7.71
N THR A 80 9.60 -9.50 -6.97
CA THR A 80 10.20 -8.53 -6.06
C THR A 80 11.66 -8.36 -6.46
N ASN A 81 12.06 -7.14 -6.82
CA ASN A 81 13.41 -6.84 -7.35
C ASN A 81 13.80 -7.74 -8.54
N GLY A 82 12.83 -8.06 -9.41
CA GLY A 82 13.01 -8.94 -10.56
C GLY A 82 13.18 -10.42 -10.22
N VAL A 83 13.20 -10.78 -8.94
CA VAL A 83 13.23 -12.17 -8.48
C VAL A 83 11.81 -12.60 -8.19
N ARG A 84 11.43 -13.78 -8.72
CA ARG A 84 10.17 -14.41 -8.31
C ARG A 84 10.29 -14.84 -6.85
N TYR A 85 9.73 -14.06 -5.95
CA TYR A 85 9.64 -14.41 -4.55
C TYR A 85 8.68 -15.58 -4.40
N GLN A 86 9.16 -16.72 -3.91
CA GLN A 86 8.31 -17.90 -3.71
C GLN A 86 7.23 -17.63 -2.66
N GLU A 87 7.48 -16.71 -1.74
CA GLU A 87 6.61 -16.42 -0.59
C GLU A 87 5.37 -15.60 -0.96
N ILE A 88 5.40 -14.78 -2.02
CA ILE A 88 4.21 -14.01 -2.44
C ILE A 88 3.18 -14.92 -3.13
N GLY A 89 3.60 -16.04 -3.73
CA GLY A 89 2.69 -16.98 -4.37
C GLY A 89 1.89 -16.36 -5.54
N LEU A 90 0.70 -16.90 -5.79
CA LEU A 90 -0.25 -16.36 -6.77
C LEU A 90 -1.22 -15.41 -6.07
N ILE A 91 -1.40 -14.20 -6.59
CA ILE A 91 -2.30 -13.20 -6.03
C ILE A 91 -3.51 -12.99 -6.95
N GLY A 92 -4.70 -12.77 -6.39
CA GLY A 92 -5.91 -12.49 -7.16
C GLY A 92 -6.92 -11.66 -6.38
N ASN A 93 -7.71 -10.85 -7.08
CA ASN A 93 -8.88 -10.20 -6.47
C ASN A 93 -10.12 -11.07 -6.69
N ARG A 94 -10.94 -11.21 -5.64
CA ARG A 94 -12.28 -11.77 -5.68
C ARG A 94 -13.28 -10.74 -5.15
N GLY A 95 -14.57 -11.07 -5.18
CA GLY A 95 -15.62 -10.16 -4.71
C GLY A 95 -15.51 -9.76 -3.23
N ASP A 96 -14.75 -10.50 -2.43
CA ASP A 96 -14.53 -10.29 -1.00
C ASP A 96 -13.11 -9.85 -0.63
N GLY A 97 -12.23 -9.60 -1.61
CA GLY A 97 -10.93 -8.96 -1.40
C GLY A 97 -9.75 -9.62 -2.12
N LEU A 98 -8.56 -9.45 -1.55
CA LEU A 98 -7.31 -9.97 -2.09
C LEU A 98 -6.99 -11.36 -1.54
N TRP A 99 -6.74 -12.30 -2.43
CA TRP A 99 -6.41 -13.68 -2.13
C TRP A 99 -4.98 -14.03 -2.53
N GLN A 100 -4.36 -14.93 -1.77
CA GLN A 100 -3.02 -15.46 -2.01
C GLN A 100 -3.03 -16.99 -2.02
N GLY A 101 -2.34 -17.61 -2.96
CA GLY A 101 -2.12 -19.06 -2.99
C GLY A 101 -2.96 -19.83 -4.02
N GLY A 102 -3.59 -19.15 -4.98
CA GLY A 102 -4.37 -19.80 -6.03
C GLY A 102 -5.80 -20.17 -5.60
N PRO A 103 -6.49 -21.09 -6.30
CA PRO A 103 -7.92 -21.36 -6.09
C PRO A 103 -8.31 -21.71 -4.64
N SER A 104 -7.46 -22.46 -3.94
CA SER A 104 -7.62 -22.81 -2.52
C SER A 104 -6.85 -21.89 -1.59
N GLY A 105 -6.53 -20.69 -2.06
CA GLY A 105 -5.73 -19.70 -1.35
C GLY A 105 -6.41 -19.16 -0.10
N THR A 106 -5.78 -18.18 0.52
CA THR A 106 -6.27 -17.53 1.74
C THR A 106 -6.56 -16.06 1.43
N LEU A 107 -7.66 -15.54 1.99
CA LEU A 107 -7.99 -14.12 1.96
C LEU A 107 -6.98 -13.35 2.82
N VAL A 108 -6.18 -12.48 2.20
CA VAL A 108 -5.12 -11.69 2.86
C VAL A 108 -5.64 -10.32 3.26
N PHE A 109 -6.44 -9.67 2.41
CA PHE A 109 -7.09 -8.40 2.71
C PHE A 109 -8.55 -8.45 2.30
N ARG A 110 -9.46 -8.42 3.26
CA ARG A 110 -10.90 -8.31 2.98
C ARG A 110 -11.21 -6.94 2.37
N TYR A 111 -12.05 -6.92 1.34
CA TYR A 111 -12.59 -5.69 0.76
C TYR A 111 -13.87 -5.99 -0.06
N PRO A 112 -14.97 -5.23 0.10
CA PRO A 112 -15.16 -4.09 1.00
C PRO A 112 -15.17 -4.48 2.48
N VAL A 113 -14.94 -3.49 3.37
CA VAL A 113 -14.92 -3.66 4.83
C VAL A 113 -15.65 -2.53 5.55
N THR A 114 -16.02 -2.78 6.79
CA THR A 114 -16.50 -1.81 7.77
C THR A 114 -15.51 -1.71 8.93
N ILE A 115 -15.56 -0.61 9.68
CA ILE A 115 -14.72 -0.41 10.88
C ILE A 115 -15.04 -1.53 11.88
N SER A 116 -13.99 -2.04 12.54
CA SER A 116 -14.03 -3.17 13.46
C SER A 116 -14.32 -4.54 12.84
N ASP A 117 -14.42 -4.65 11.51
CA ASP A 117 -14.34 -5.97 10.87
C ASP A 117 -13.03 -6.67 11.23
N THR A 118 -13.08 -7.99 11.36
CA THR A 118 -11.91 -8.82 11.63
C THR A 118 -11.65 -9.85 10.53
N LEU A 119 -10.39 -10.11 10.25
CA LEU A 119 -9.89 -11.14 9.35
C LEU A 119 -8.84 -11.98 10.07
N VAL A 120 -8.87 -13.31 9.92
CA VAL A 120 -7.87 -14.21 10.50
C VAL A 120 -7.03 -14.79 9.37
N PHE A 121 -5.70 -14.72 9.51
CA PHE A 121 -4.72 -15.27 8.58
C PHE A 121 -3.67 -16.06 9.37
N GLY A 122 -3.79 -17.38 9.36
CA GLY A 122 -3.00 -18.24 10.25
C GLY A 122 -3.29 -17.88 11.71
N GLU A 123 -2.24 -17.50 12.45
CA GLU A 123 -2.33 -17.05 13.84
C GLU A 123 -2.48 -15.52 13.99
N ASN A 124 -2.45 -14.79 12.88
CA ASN A 124 -2.61 -13.35 12.88
C ASN A 124 -4.09 -12.98 12.73
N THR A 125 -4.51 -11.93 13.43
CA THR A 125 -5.82 -11.31 13.27
C THR A 125 -5.64 -9.86 12.84
N ALA A 126 -6.24 -9.49 11.71
CA ALA A 126 -6.41 -8.11 11.28
C ALA A 126 -7.72 -7.55 11.82
N THR A 127 -7.68 -6.35 12.39
CA THR A 127 -8.85 -5.53 12.72
C THR A 127 -8.82 -4.25 11.88
N ILE A 128 -9.96 -3.84 11.34
CA ILE A 128 -10.09 -2.59 10.59
C ILE A 128 -10.22 -1.40 11.55
N GLU A 129 -9.17 -0.60 11.67
CA GLU A 129 -9.14 0.59 12.55
C GLU A 129 -9.76 1.81 11.85
N SER A 130 -9.59 1.91 10.53
CA SER A 130 -10.14 3.01 9.72
C SER A 130 -10.34 2.57 8.27
N ILE A 131 -11.32 3.19 7.60
CA ILE A 131 -11.58 3.02 6.15
C ILE A 131 -11.31 4.30 5.35
N HIS A 132 -10.95 5.39 6.02
CA HIS A 132 -10.73 6.72 5.44
C HIS A 132 -9.48 7.40 6.02
N ASP A 133 -8.44 6.62 6.32
CA ASP A 133 -7.20 7.16 6.87
C ASP A 133 -6.42 7.93 5.79
N THR A 134 -5.96 9.13 6.10
CA THR A 134 -5.22 9.95 5.11
C THR A 134 -3.73 9.73 5.30
N VAL A 135 -3.09 9.07 4.33
CA VAL A 135 -1.68 8.69 4.41
C VAL A 135 -0.89 9.45 3.35
N THR A 136 0.08 10.26 3.77
CA THR A 136 1.03 10.95 2.90
C THR A 136 2.38 10.23 2.89
N VAL A 137 2.84 9.86 1.70
CA VAL A 137 4.13 9.21 1.40
C VAL A 137 4.78 9.92 0.20
N PRO A 138 6.03 9.62 -0.19
CA PRO A 138 6.65 10.29 -1.33
C PRO A 138 5.86 10.19 -2.64
N ALA A 139 5.11 9.09 -2.85
CA ALA A 139 4.25 8.91 -4.02
C ALA A 139 2.99 9.80 -4.04
N GLY A 140 2.63 10.46 -2.94
CA GLY A 140 1.44 11.30 -2.85
C GLY A 140 0.67 11.14 -1.54
N THR A 141 -0.57 11.63 -1.53
CA THR A 141 -1.51 11.47 -0.41
C THR A 141 -2.68 10.60 -0.83
N PHE A 142 -2.99 9.59 -0.02
CA PHE A 142 -3.97 8.56 -0.34
C PHE A 142 -4.98 8.42 0.79
N VAL A 143 -6.23 8.09 0.45
CA VAL A 143 -7.24 7.62 1.40
C VAL A 143 -7.10 6.10 1.50
N CYS A 144 -6.75 5.62 2.68
CA CYS A 144 -6.39 4.24 2.96
C CYS A 144 -7.36 3.59 3.94
N ILE A 145 -7.46 2.28 3.80
CA ILE A 145 -7.99 1.38 4.82
C ILE A 145 -6.80 0.96 5.69
N ASN A 146 -6.96 1.09 7.00
CA ASN A 146 -5.94 0.76 8.00
C ASN A 146 -6.27 -0.59 8.64
N TYR A 147 -5.49 -1.62 8.27
CA TYR A 147 -5.55 -2.96 8.84
C TYR A 147 -4.51 -3.08 9.95
N LYS A 148 -4.96 -3.21 11.20
CA LYS A 148 -4.09 -3.51 12.34
C LYS A 148 -4.02 -5.01 12.53
N TRP A 149 -2.83 -5.58 12.32
CA TRP A 149 -2.56 -6.99 12.56
C TRP A 149 -1.97 -7.19 13.95
N THR A 150 -2.44 -8.22 14.64
CA THR A 150 -1.95 -8.69 15.94
C THR A 150 -1.81 -10.21 15.92
N GLY A 151 -0.93 -10.77 16.75
CA GLY A 151 -0.70 -12.22 16.86
C GLY A 151 0.53 -12.69 16.08
N GLY A 152 0.57 -13.99 15.79
CA GLY A 152 1.74 -14.66 15.18
C GLY A 152 2.76 -15.16 16.20
N ASP A 153 3.78 -15.87 15.69
CA ASP A 153 4.83 -16.51 16.48
C ASP A 153 5.90 -15.54 17.03
N ASP A 154 5.92 -14.30 16.53
CA ASP A 154 6.90 -13.30 16.95
C ASP A 154 6.43 -12.59 18.22
N SER A 155 6.91 -13.06 19.36
CA SER A 155 6.61 -12.46 20.67
C SER A 155 7.13 -11.03 20.83
N GLU A 156 8.10 -10.62 20.01
CA GLU A 156 8.64 -9.26 20.06
C GLU A 156 7.79 -8.27 19.25
N ARG A 157 6.94 -8.75 18.34
CA ARG A 157 6.09 -7.93 17.47
C ARG A 157 4.63 -7.91 17.94
N PRO A 158 4.24 -7.02 18.87
CA PRO A 158 2.86 -6.94 19.37
C PRO A 158 1.82 -6.63 18.28
N TYR A 159 2.18 -5.81 17.29
CA TYR A 159 1.29 -5.47 16.17
C TYR A 159 2.02 -4.85 14.99
N GLN A 160 1.33 -4.78 13.85
CA GLN A 160 1.71 -4.02 12.67
C GLN A 160 0.47 -3.37 12.02
N PHE A 161 0.68 -2.28 11.28
CA PHE A 161 -0.36 -1.63 10.49
C PHE A 161 -0.07 -1.74 9.00
N HIS A 162 -1.05 -2.14 8.20
CA HIS A 162 -1.00 -2.10 6.75
C HIS A 162 -2.03 -1.10 6.23
N TYR A 163 -1.60 -0.18 5.36
CA TYR A 163 -2.43 0.85 4.76
C TYR A 163 -2.63 0.54 3.27
N MET A 164 -3.87 0.22 2.90
CA MET A 164 -4.24 -0.13 1.53
C MET A 164 -5.18 0.92 0.94
N SER A 165 -4.87 1.42 -0.27
CA SER A 165 -5.77 2.26 -1.05
C SER A 165 -6.38 1.43 -2.19
N PRO A 166 -7.72 1.32 -2.32
CA PRO A 166 -8.34 0.52 -3.39
C PRO A 166 -7.92 0.92 -4.82
N SER A 167 -7.52 2.17 -5.04
CA SER A 167 -7.10 2.66 -6.35
C SER A 167 -5.64 2.37 -6.70
N VAL A 168 -4.78 2.07 -5.71
CA VAL A 168 -3.33 1.94 -5.89
C VAL A 168 -2.79 0.61 -5.37
N GLY A 169 -3.37 0.06 -4.30
CA GLY A 169 -2.87 -1.12 -3.60
C GLY A 169 -2.20 -0.74 -2.28
N PHE A 170 -1.09 -1.39 -1.97
CA PHE A 170 -0.34 -1.20 -0.73
C PHE A 170 0.39 0.15 -0.72
N ILE A 171 0.14 0.98 0.30
CA ILE A 171 0.70 2.34 0.40
C ILE A 171 1.81 2.41 1.45
N LYS A 172 1.61 1.75 2.58
CA LYS A 172 2.51 1.83 3.74
C LYS A 172 2.31 0.62 4.65
N ALA A 173 3.38 0.19 5.32
CA ALA A 173 3.29 -0.62 6.53
C ALA A 173 4.22 -0.12 7.63
N GLU A 174 3.85 -0.41 8.87
CA GLU A 174 4.67 -0.19 10.06
C GLU A 174 4.54 -1.37 11.01
N GLU A 175 5.66 -2.01 11.33
CA GLU A 175 5.76 -3.06 12.34
C GLU A 175 6.31 -2.47 13.64
N PHE A 176 5.71 -2.84 14.76
CA PHE A 176 6.08 -2.33 16.07
C PHE A 176 6.63 -3.47 16.91
N HIS A 177 7.78 -3.25 17.55
CA HIS A 177 8.40 -4.21 18.47
C HIS A 177 8.35 -3.71 19.91
N GLU A 178 8.33 -4.64 20.87
CA GLU A 178 8.36 -4.37 22.30
C GLU A 178 9.72 -4.80 22.89
N THR A 179 10.41 -3.88 23.57
CA THR A 179 11.64 -4.22 24.29
C THR A 179 11.34 -5.06 25.53
N GLY A 180 12.36 -5.70 26.11
CA GLY A 180 12.21 -6.40 27.39
C GLY A 180 11.75 -5.52 28.58
N SER A 181 11.73 -4.18 28.43
CA SER A 181 11.17 -3.26 29.43
C SER A 181 9.70 -2.87 29.17
N GLY A 182 9.09 -3.42 28.12
CA GLY A 182 7.73 -3.10 27.69
C GLY A 182 7.59 -1.83 26.86
N TYR A 183 8.70 -1.28 26.34
CA TYR A 183 8.66 -0.09 25.49
C TYR A 183 8.40 -0.50 24.04
N ILE A 184 7.32 0.02 23.46
CA ILE A 184 6.94 -0.26 22.07
C ILE A 184 7.49 0.83 21.15
N TYR A 185 8.16 0.42 20.08
CA TYR A 185 8.74 1.32 19.08
C TYR A 185 8.50 0.80 17.66
N PRO A 186 8.45 1.68 16.63
CA PRO A 186 8.41 1.24 15.25
C PRO A 186 9.75 0.59 14.90
N TYR A 187 9.73 -0.67 14.52
CA TYR A 187 10.93 -1.43 14.16
C TYR A 187 11.13 -1.48 12.65
N TYR A 188 10.06 -1.62 11.89
CA TYR A 188 10.12 -1.69 10.43
C TYR A 188 9.08 -0.78 9.80
N ARG A 189 9.44 -0.13 8.69
CA ARG A 189 8.54 0.73 7.93
C ARG A 189 8.78 0.55 6.44
N THR A 190 7.71 0.30 5.72
CA THR A 190 7.68 0.32 4.25
C THR A 190 6.81 1.48 3.79
N VAL A 191 7.29 2.31 2.86
CA VAL A 191 6.51 3.43 2.28
C VAL A 191 6.60 3.44 0.77
N LEU A 192 5.48 3.72 0.09
CA LEU A 192 5.43 3.84 -1.36
C LEU A 192 6.17 5.10 -1.84
N ILE A 193 7.22 4.91 -2.64
CA ILE A 193 8.00 5.98 -3.26
C ILE A 193 7.35 6.43 -4.56
N SER A 194 6.98 5.47 -5.41
CA SER A 194 6.36 5.70 -6.71
C SER A 194 5.65 4.44 -7.21
N TYR A 195 4.75 4.60 -8.18
CA TYR A 195 4.03 3.48 -8.78
C TYR A 195 3.66 3.80 -10.23
N GLN A 196 3.41 2.75 -11.02
CA GLN A 196 2.95 2.84 -12.40
C GLN A 196 1.80 1.83 -12.61
N LEU A 197 0.63 2.32 -13.02
CA LEU A 197 -0.54 1.49 -13.32
C LEU A 197 -0.88 1.56 -14.82
N HIS A 198 -1.32 0.43 -15.38
CA HIS A 198 -1.68 0.23 -16.79
C HIS A 198 -3.16 -0.13 -16.97
#